data_AF-A0A7C2VRW1-F1
#
_entry.id   AF-A0A7C2VRW1-F1
#
_cell.length_a   1.000
_cell.length_b   1.000
_cell.length_c   1.000
_cell.angle_alpha   90.00
_cell.angle_beta   90.00
_cell.angle_gamma   90.00
#
_symmetry.space_group_name_H-M   'P 1'
#
loop_
_entity.id
_entity.type
_entity.pdbx_description
1 polymer ?
#
loop_
_entity_poly.entity_id
_entity_poly.type
_entity_poly.pdbx_seq_one_letter_code
_entity_poly.pdbx_strand_id
1 'polypeptide(L)'
;GVEIKKAKASLKGKTAAEILMSDFKDYEFGGVKVGIGQVEVVDLSEALERKKEILQEMERKRSEEGYGLILMMLTDIIKEGTELLAVGDKLDIVEKAFGKRVEDGSVYLEGVMSRKKQVVPPVEKAFG
;
A
#
# COMPACT_ATOMS: atom_id res chain seq x y z
N GLY A 1 -7.10 -23.82 9.95
CA GLY A 1 -7.40 -23.05 8.74
C GLY A 1 -7.28 -21.55 8.99
N VAL A 2 -8.20 -20.98 9.77
CA VAL A 2 -8.21 -19.54 10.12
C VAL A 2 -7.02 -19.15 11.01
N GLU A 3 -6.61 -20.00 11.94
CA GLU A 3 -5.49 -19.68 12.86
C GLU A 3 -4.13 -19.51 12.15
N ILE A 4 -3.87 -20.29 11.10
CA ILE A 4 -2.64 -20.15 10.30
C ILE A 4 -2.65 -18.84 9.51
N LYS A 5 -3.83 -18.40 9.04
CA LYS A 5 -3.98 -17.10 8.39
C LYS A 5 -3.81 -15.95 9.39
N LYS A 6 -4.37 -16.06 10.60
CA LYS A 6 -4.19 -15.07 11.68
C LYS A 6 -2.72 -14.87 12.07
N ALA A 7 -1.94 -15.95 12.20
CA ALA A 7 -0.54 -15.86 12.58
C ALA A 7 0.35 -15.17 11.52
N LYS A 8 0.05 -15.35 10.23
CA LYS A 8 0.75 -14.65 9.13
C LYS A 8 0.31 -13.20 8.96
N ALA A 9 -0.93 -12.90 9.34
CA ALA A 9 -1.60 -11.63 9.10
C ALA A 9 -1.51 -10.62 10.28
N SER A 10 -0.90 -10.99 11.40
CA SER A 10 -0.74 -10.06 12.53
C SER A 10 0.41 -9.08 12.27
N LEU A 11 0.16 -7.79 12.56
CA LEU A 11 1.15 -6.72 12.51
C LEU A 11 1.88 -6.57 13.86
N LYS A 12 1.36 -7.23 14.90
CA LYS A 12 1.91 -7.22 16.25
C LYS A 12 3.39 -7.62 16.27
N GLY A 13 4.21 -6.76 16.88
CA GLY A 13 5.65 -6.98 17.03
C GLY A 13 6.49 -6.58 15.81
N LYS A 14 5.88 -6.21 14.68
CA LYS A 14 6.59 -5.66 13.52
C LYS A 14 6.72 -4.15 13.63
N THR A 15 7.86 -3.59 13.24
CA THR A 15 8.06 -2.16 13.02
C THR A 15 7.36 -1.69 11.74
N ALA A 16 7.09 -0.38 11.59
CA ALA A 16 6.58 0.16 10.33
C ALA A 16 7.48 -0.17 9.12
N ALA A 17 8.81 -0.19 9.31
CA ALA A 17 9.76 -0.57 8.27
C ALA A 17 9.58 -2.04 7.85
N GLU A 18 9.45 -2.96 8.80
CA GLU A 18 9.20 -4.38 8.51
C GLU A 18 7.83 -4.60 7.83
N ILE A 19 6.81 -3.81 8.21
CA ILE A 19 5.49 -3.84 7.57
C ILE A 19 5.59 -3.36 6.12
N LEU A 20 6.23 -2.22 5.89
CA LEU A 20 6.42 -1.66 4.56
C LEU A 20 7.18 -2.63 3.65
N MET A 21 8.22 -3.27 4.19
CA MET A 21 9.14 -4.12 3.42
C MET A 21 8.68 -5.57 3.22
N SER A 22 7.60 -6.03 3.89
CA SER A 22 7.22 -7.46 3.91
C SER A 22 6.95 -8.05 2.52
N ASP A 23 6.33 -7.28 1.64
CA ASP A 23 6.20 -7.57 0.21
C ASP A 23 6.31 -6.26 -0.56
N PHE A 24 7.43 -5.55 -0.42
CA PHE A 24 7.72 -4.36 -1.20
C PHE A 24 8.37 -4.73 -2.53
N LYS A 25 7.97 -4.06 -3.61
CA LYS A 25 8.60 -4.18 -4.94
C LYS A 25 8.80 -2.80 -5.56
N ASP A 26 9.95 -2.68 -6.20
CA ASP A 26 10.33 -1.55 -7.02
C ASP A 26 9.80 -1.71 -8.44
N TYR A 27 9.34 -0.59 -8.98
CA TYR A 27 8.90 -0.44 -10.36
C TYR A 27 9.41 0.88 -10.92
N GLU A 28 9.44 0.97 -12.24
CA GLU A 28 9.70 2.20 -12.96
C GLU A 28 8.59 2.41 -13.99
N PHE A 29 7.81 3.47 -13.81
CA PHE A 29 6.68 3.79 -14.68
C PHE A 29 6.83 5.21 -15.21
N GLY A 30 6.86 5.38 -16.53
CA GLY A 30 7.05 6.70 -17.15
C GLY A 30 8.31 7.45 -16.68
N GLY A 31 9.39 6.72 -16.38
CA GLY A 31 10.63 7.28 -15.82
C GLY A 31 10.56 7.70 -14.35
N VAL A 32 9.47 7.36 -13.65
CA VAL A 32 9.31 7.61 -12.21
C VAL A 32 9.54 6.32 -11.43
N LYS A 33 10.39 6.38 -10.41
CA LYS A 33 10.59 5.28 -9.46
C LYS A 33 9.36 5.14 -8.56
N VAL A 34 8.72 3.97 -8.60
CA VAL A 34 7.49 3.66 -7.85
C VAL A 34 7.70 2.44 -6.97
N GLY A 35 7.32 2.56 -5.70
CA GLY A 35 7.34 1.46 -4.74
C GLY A 35 5.93 0.97 -4.42
N ILE A 36 5.69 -0.35 -4.45
CA ILE A 36 4.39 -0.91 -4.05
C ILE A 36 4.56 -2.06 -3.08
N GLY A 37 4.19 -1.81 -1.83
CA GLY A 37 4.15 -2.77 -0.73
C GLY A 37 2.76 -3.39 -0.55
N GLN A 38 2.72 -4.59 0.04
CA GLN A 38 1.49 -5.24 0.46
C GLN A 38 1.66 -5.99 1.79
N VAL A 39 0.66 -5.87 2.65
CA VAL A 39 0.48 -6.71 3.83
C VAL A 39 -0.98 -7.17 3.91
N GLU A 40 -1.16 -8.45 4.22
CA GLU A 40 -2.47 -9.03 4.47
C GLU A 40 -2.77 -8.99 5.97
N VAL A 41 -3.96 -8.53 6.33
CA VAL A 41 -4.47 -8.46 7.70
C VAL A 41 -5.82 -9.13 7.81
N VAL A 42 -6.11 -9.70 8.98
CA VAL A 42 -7.46 -10.24 9.31
C VAL A 42 -8.37 -9.19 9.93
N ASP A 43 -7.79 -8.09 10.41
CA ASP A 43 -8.48 -6.95 10.99
C ASP A 43 -7.77 -5.68 10.53
N LEU A 44 -8.43 -4.94 9.65
CA LEU A 44 -7.89 -3.69 9.13
C LEU A 44 -7.71 -2.62 10.20
N SER A 45 -8.47 -2.67 11.31
CA SER A 45 -8.39 -1.66 12.36
C SER A 45 -7.02 -1.63 13.04
N GLU A 46 -6.39 -2.79 13.28
CA GLU A 46 -5.02 -2.90 13.83
C GLU A 46 -4.00 -2.19 12.93
N ALA A 47 -4.18 -2.27 11.60
CA ALA A 47 -3.32 -1.60 10.64
C ALA A 47 -3.57 -0.08 10.60
N LEU A 48 -4.84 0.33 10.69
CA LEU A 48 -5.24 1.74 10.67
C LEU A 48 -4.81 2.49 11.93
N GLU A 49 -4.79 1.85 13.10
CA GLU A 49 -4.23 2.43 14.33
C GLU A 49 -2.75 2.83 14.16
N ARG A 50 -2.03 2.14 13.26
CA ARG A 50 -0.63 2.39 12.93
C ARG A 50 -0.43 3.19 11.65
N LYS A 51 -1.51 3.63 10.99
CA LYS A 51 -1.46 4.37 9.71
C LYS A 51 -0.46 5.52 9.74
N LYS A 52 -0.46 6.30 10.82
CA LYS A 52 0.45 7.46 10.96
C LYS A 52 1.93 7.04 10.97
N GLU A 53 2.28 6.01 11.74
CA GLU A 53 3.65 5.49 11.82
C GLU A 53 4.10 4.93 10.45
N ILE A 54 3.21 4.20 9.76
CA ILE A 54 3.48 3.62 8.44
C ILE A 54 3.67 4.73 7.39
N LEU A 55 2.81 5.75 7.36
CA LEU A 55 2.95 6.89 6.45
C LEU A 55 4.27 7.66 6.67
N GLN A 56 4.68 7.83 7.93
CA GLN A 56 5.96 8.47 8.25
C GLN A 56 7.14 7.66 7.70
N GLU A 57 7.12 6.34 7.85
CA GLU A 57 8.17 5.46 7.32
C GLU A 57 8.15 5.41 5.78
N MET A 58 6.97 5.41 5.16
CA MET A 58 6.83 5.54 3.70
C MET A 58 7.46 6.83 3.19
N GLU A 59 7.18 7.98 3.83
CA GLU A 59 7.76 9.27 3.43
C GLU A 59 9.28 9.31 3.65
N ARG A 60 9.76 8.73 4.76
CA ARG A 60 11.19 8.57 5.02
C ARG A 60 11.86 7.81 3.89
N LYS A 61 11.38 6.60 3.57
CA LYS A 61 11.91 5.78 2.47
C LYS A 61 11.80 6.48 1.12
N ARG A 62 10.68 7.16 0.85
CA ARG A 62 10.48 7.94 -0.37
C ARG A 62 11.61 8.96 -0.57
N SER A 63 11.86 9.76 0.46
CA SER A 63 12.86 10.81 0.43
C SER A 63 14.30 10.28 0.37
N GLU A 64 14.63 9.25 1.16
CA GLU A 64 15.97 8.66 1.22
C GLU A 64 16.37 7.95 -0.08
N GLU A 65 15.41 7.33 -0.77
CA GLU A 65 15.68 6.47 -1.93
C GLU A 65 15.12 7.02 -3.25
N GLY A 66 14.59 8.25 -3.25
CA GLY A 66 14.18 8.98 -4.44
C GLY A 66 12.94 8.40 -5.15
N TYR A 67 11.96 7.89 -4.40
CA TYR A 67 10.70 7.44 -5.01
C TYR A 67 9.80 8.63 -5.36
N GLY A 68 9.21 8.64 -6.56
CA GLY A 68 8.18 9.61 -6.93
C GLY A 68 6.80 9.26 -6.35
N LEU A 69 6.56 7.98 -6.10
CA LEU A 69 5.34 7.46 -5.48
C LEU A 69 5.65 6.19 -4.69
N ILE A 70 5.14 6.09 -3.46
CA ILE A 70 5.08 4.83 -2.72
C ILE A 70 3.62 4.53 -2.37
N LEU A 71 3.19 3.32 -2.67
CA LEU A 71 1.89 2.78 -2.34
C LEU A 71 2.06 1.61 -1.35
N MET A 72 1.21 1.55 -0.32
CA MET A 72 1.17 0.42 0.60
C MET A 72 -0.26 -0.12 0.69
N MET A 73 -0.42 -1.39 0.35
CA MET A 73 -1.69 -2.09 0.46
C MET A 73 -1.84 -2.70 1.85
N LEU A 74 -2.81 -2.20 2.63
CA LEU A 74 -3.29 -2.86 3.85
C LEU A 74 -4.54 -3.67 3.49
N THR A 75 -4.35 -4.94 3.16
CA THR A 75 -5.39 -5.79 2.56
C THR A 75 -6.11 -6.61 3.63
N ASP A 76 -7.40 -6.33 3.83
CA ASP A 76 -8.29 -7.10 4.69
C ASP A 76 -8.78 -8.36 3.96
N ILE A 77 -8.27 -9.52 4.36
CA ILE A 77 -8.61 -10.81 3.74
C ILE A 77 -9.99 -11.34 4.12
N ILE A 78 -10.63 -10.76 5.13
CA ILE A 78 -11.97 -11.15 5.57
C ILE A 78 -13.02 -10.30 4.85
N LYS A 79 -12.78 -8.99 4.72
CA LYS A 79 -13.67 -8.06 4.00
C LYS A 79 -13.40 -7.97 2.50
N GLU A 80 -12.34 -8.62 2.03
CA GLU A 80 -11.92 -8.62 0.63
C GLU A 80 -11.75 -7.19 0.06
N GLY A 81 -10.96 -6.36 0.75
CA GLY A 81 -10.64 -5.02 0.29
C GLY A 81 -9.31 -4.50 0.81
N THR A 82 -8.85 -3.39 0.26
CA THR A 82 -7.56 -2.79 0.62
C THR A 82 -7.73 -1.33 1.01
N GLU A 83 -7.18 -0.94 2.16
CA GLU A 83 -6.82 0.46 2.38
C GLU A 83 -5.47 0.72 1.69
N LEU A 84 -5.48 1.54 0.64
CA LEU A 84 -4.28 1.89 -0.10
C LEU A 84 -3.71 3.18 0.49
N LEU A 85 -2.62 3.07 1.23
CA LEU A 85 -1.85 4.24 1.66
C LEU A 85 -1.00 4.75 0.49
N ALA A 86 -0.84 6.06 0.37
CA ALA A 86 -0.07 6.66 -0.71
C ALA A 86 0.71 7.89 -0.23
N VAL A 87 1.99 7.97 -0.62
CA VAL A 87 2.84 9.15 -0.39
C VAL A 87 3.65 9.50 -1.64
N GLY A 88 3.94 10.79 -1.82
CA GLY A 88 4.80 11.32 -2.87
C GLY A 88 4.17 12.37 -3.77
N ASP A 89 4.90 12.76 -4.82
CA ASP A 89 4.55 13.90 -5.66
C ASP A 89 3.54 13.54 -6.78
N LYS A 90 3.27 12.24 -6.98
CA LYS A 90 2.41 11.69 -8.04
C LYS A 90 1.12 11.07 -7.51
N LEU A 91 0.50 11.66 -6.48
CA LEU A 91 -0.76 11.15 -5.91
C LEU A 91 -1.94 11.18 -6.90
N ASP A 92 -1.89 12.05 -7.90
CA ASP A 92 -2.89 12.12 -8.98
C ASP A 92 -2.98 10.81 -9.79
N ILE A 93 -1.91 10.01 -9.80
CA ILE A 93 -1.89 8.69 -10.41
C ILE A 93 -2.88 7.74 -9.73
N VAL A 94 -3.07 7.85 -8.41
CA VAL A 94 -4.03 7.00 -7.68
C VAL A 94 -5.46 7.31 -8.13
N GLU A 95 -5.80 8.59 -8.27
CA GLU A 95 -7.12 9.01 -8.79
C GLU A 95 -7.34 8.55 -10.24
N LYS A 96 -6.32 8.68 -11.10
CA LYS A 96 -6.38 8.18 -12.48
C LYS A 96 -6.53 6.65 -12.56
N ALA A 97 -5.84 5.92 -11.68
CA ALA A 97 -5.83 4.46 -11.69
C ALA A 97 -7.13 3.86 -11.13
N PHE A 98 -7.73 4.48 -10.12
CA PHE A 98 -8.84 3.88 -9.36
C PHE A 98 -10.12 4.74 -9.33
N GLY A 99 -10.11 5.92 -9.92
CA GLY A 99 -11.26 6.85 -9.92
C GLY A 99 -11.60 7.41 -8.53
N LYS A 100 -10.68 7.32 -7.57
CA LYS A 100 -10.87 7.76 -6.19
C LYS A 100 -9.67 8.58 -5.72
N ARG A 101 -9.93 9.66 -5.00
CA ARG A 101 -8.90 10.54 -4.44
C ARG A 101 -8.29 9.95 -3.19
N VAL A 102 -7.02 10.29 -2.96
CA VAL A 102 -6.34 10.04 -1.69
C VAL A 102 -6.76 11.13 -0.72
N GLU A 103 -7.37 10.73 0.39
CA GLU A 103 -7.80 11.61 1.48
C GLU A 103 -7.11 11.17 2.77
N ASP A 104 -6.55 12.11 3.52
CA ASP A 104 -5.77 11.84 4.73
C ASP A 104 -4.66 10.77 4.52
N GLY A 105 -4.03 10.77 3.34
CA GLY A 105 -2.95 9.85 2.98
C GLY A 105 -3.38 8.44 2.59
N SER A 106 -4.68 8.17 2.39
CA SER A 106 -5.13 6.86 1.90
C SER A 106 -6.42 6.88 1.08
N VAL A 107 -6.77 5.74 0.50
CA VAL A 107 -8.04 5.51 -0.19
C VAL A 107 -8.47 4.05 -0.06
N TYR A 108 -9.76 3.83 0.23
CA TYR A 108 -10.31 2.47 0.32
C TYR A 108 -10.72 1.90 -1.04
N LEU A 109 -10.21 0.71 -1.37
CA LEU A 109 -10.45 -0.02 -2.61
C LEU A 109 -11.11 -1.37 -2.32
N GLU A 110 -12.42 -1.42 -2.50
CA GLU A 110 -13.23 -2.65 -2.37
C GLU A 110 -12.88 -3.66 -3.47
N GLY A 111 -12.77 -4.94 -3.11
CA GLY A 111 -12.46 -6.03 -4.04
C GLY A 111 -11.00 -6.09 -4.51
N VAL A 112 -10.17 -5.12 -4.11
CA VAL A 112 -8.74 -5.10 -4.45
C VAL A 112 -7.95 -5.91 -3.43
N MET A 113 -7.38 -7.02 -3.88
CA MET A 113 -6.68 -8.02 -3.05
C MET A 113 -5.26 -8.32 -3.50
N SER A 114 -4.94 -8.04 -4.76
CA SER A 114 -3.66 -8.45 -5.35
C SER A 114 -2.92 -7.26 -5.95
N ARG A 115 -1.74 -6.97 -5.41
CA ARG A 115 -0.83 -5.97 -6.00
C ARG A 115 -0.60 -6.22 -7.48
N LYS A 116 -0.17 -7.43 -7.85
CA LYS A 116 0.26 -7.76 -9.22
C LYS A 116 -0.89 -7.73 -10.23
N LYS A 117 -2.10 -8.12 -9.83
CA LYS A 117 -3.24 -8.21 -10.75
C LYS A 117 -4.08 -6.93 -10.80
N GLN A 118 -4.17 -6.20 -9.69
CA GLN A 118 -5.18 -5.16 -9.51
C GLN A 118 -4.63 -3.78 -9.16
N VAL A 119 -3.36 -3.65 -8.73
CA VAL A 119 -2.76 -2.34 -8.43
C VAL A 119 -1.68 -1.97 -9.44
N VAL A 120 -0.75 -2.87 -9.73
CA VAL A 120 0.36 -2.62 -10.67
C VAL A 120 -0.14 -2.22 -12.07
N PRO A 121 -1.02 -3.00 -12.75
CA PRO A 121 -1.44 -2.65 -14.10
C PRO A 121 -2.16 -1.29 -14.24
N PRO A 122 -3.15 -0.92 -13.39
CA PRO A 122 -3.80 0.38 -13.52
C PRO A 122 -2.89 1.55 -13.11
N VAL A 123 -1.98 1.35 -12.14
CA VAL A 123 -0.99 2.38 -11.78
C VAL A 123 -0.03 2.62 -12.94
N GLU A 124 0.55 1.57 -13.52
CA GLU A 124 1.41 1.66 -14.70
C GLU A 124 0.71 2.38 -15.84
N LYS A 125 -0.51 1.96 -16.18
CA LYS A 125 -1.33 2.61 -17.23
C LYS A 125 -1.63 4.08 -16.94
N ALA A 126 -1.77 4.47 -15.68
CA ALA A 126 -2.06 5.86 -15.30
C ALA A 126 -0.86 6.81 -15.50
N PHE A 127 0.36 6.28 -15.66
CA PHE A 127 1.54 7.07 -16.03
C PHE A 127 1.62 7.41 -17.53
N GLY A 128 0.88 6.72 -18.40
CA GLY A 128 0.85 6.95 -19.84
C GLY A 128 1.07 5.68 -20.65
#